data_AF-A0A2D6PKJ9-F1
#
_entry.id   AF-A0A2D6PKJ9-F1
#
_cell.length_a   1.000
_cell.length_b   1.000
_cell.length_c   1.000
_cell.angle_alpha   90.00
_cell.angle_beta   90.00
_cell.angle_gamma   90.00
#
_symmetry.space_group_name_H-M   'P 1'
#
loop_
_entity.id
_entity.type
_entity.pdbx_description
1 polymer ?
#
loop_
_entity_poly.entity_id
_entity_poly.type
_entity_poly.pdbx_seq_one_letter_code
_entity_poly.pdbx_strand_id
1 'polypeptide(L)' 'LSCAESGVMAPLVGLIGCFQAVEAFKLLSGAGSAHQGLSTFDGLSGQWRHFQVPRDPACPVCSARA' A
#
# COMPACT_ATOMS: atom_id res chain seq x y z
N LEU A 1 -17.85 -5.88 13.63
CA LEU A 1 -17.12 -4.60 13.70
C LEU A 1 -16.73 -4.21 12.29
N SER A 2 -17.49 -3.31 11.68
CA SER A 2 -17.05 -2.65 10.45
C SER A 2 -16.02 -1.56 10.77
N CYS A 3 -15.20 -1.15 9.78
CA CYS A 3 -14.31 0.01 9.93
C CYS A 3 -15.06 1.30 10.35
N ALA A 4 -16.36 1.39 10.04
CA ALA A 4 -17.21 2.51 10.46
C ALA A 4 -17.57 2.47 11.96
N GLU A 5 -17.55 1.30 12.60
CA GLU A 5 -17.92 1.12 14.00
C GLU A 5 -16.72 1.21 14.97
N SER A 6 -15.50 0.95 14.49
CA SER A 6 -14.31 0.83 15.34
C SER A 6 -13.47 2.11 15.41
N GLY A 7 -13.75 3.09 14.55
CA GLY A 7 -12.87 4.24 14.34
C GLY A 7 -11.52 3.83 13.75
N VAL A 8 -10.78 4.82 13.26
CA VAL A 8 -9.39 4.64 12.81
C VAL A 8 -8.48 5.48 13.71
N MET A 9 -7.39 4.89 14.17
CA MET A 9 -6.37 5.63 14.92
C MET A 9 -5.70 6.62 13.97
N ALA A 10 -5.98 7.92 14.14
CA ALA A 10 -5.50 8.99 13.26
C ALA A 10 -3.97 8.94 12.96
N PRO A 11 -3.10 8.61 13.93
CA PRO A 11 -1.67 8.39 13.66
C PRO A 11 -1.37 7.32 12.59
N LEU A 12 -2.16 6.24 12.52
CA LEU A 12 -1.93 5.16 11.54
C LEU A 12 -2.21 5.64 10.12
N VAL A 13 -3.31 6.37 9.90
CA VAL A 13 -3.60 6.93 8.56
C VAL A 13 -2.57 7.98 8.15
N GLY A 14 -2.06 8.77 9.10
CA GLY A 14 -0.94 9.68 8.85
C GLY A 14 0.35 8.97 8.42
N LEU A 15 0.71 7.88 9.11
CA LEU A 15 1.86 7.05 8.75
C LEU A 15 1.76 6.47 7.34
N ILE A 16 0.58 5.93 6.98
CA ILE A 16 0.35 5.39 5.63
C ILE A 16 0.41 6.50 4.58
N GLY A 17 -0.16 7.68 4.84
CA GLY A 17 -0.11 8.83 3.93
C GLY A 17 1.33 9.32 3.69
N CYS A 18 2.15 9.42 4.74
CA CYS A 18 3.57 9.76 4.60
C CYS A 18 4.34 8.73 3.79
N PHE A 19 4.10 7.42 4.02
CA PHE A 19 4.70 6.36 3.22
C PHE A 19 4.33 6.51 1.74
N GLN A 20 3.04 6.72 1.43
CA GLN A 20 2.57 6.97 0.07
C GLN A 20 3.23 8.19 -0.58
N ALA A 21 3.40 9.29 0.17
CA ALA A 21 4.06 10.50 -0.34
C ALA A 21 5.53 10.25 -0.72
N VAL A 22 6.25 9.47 0.08
CA VAL A 22 7.63 9.06 -0.23
C VAL A 22 7.67 8.17 -1.47
N GLU A 23 6.75 7.20 -1.60
CA GLU A 23 6.68 6.35 -2.79
C GLU A 23 6.36 7.16 -4.06
N ALA A 24 5.43 8.11 -3.98
CA ALA A 24 5.14 9.03 -5.07
C ALA A 24 6.37 9.87 -5.47
N PHE A 25 7.12 10.37 -4.49
CA PHE A 25 8.36 11.09 -4.76
C PHE A 25 9.39 10.22 -5.49
N LYS A 26 9.60 8.97 -5.06
CA LYS A 26 10.52 8.03 -5.73
C LYS A 26 10.10 7.77 -7.18
N LEU A 27 8.81 7.58 -7.42
CA LEU A 27 8.26 7.38 -8.76
C LEU A 27 8.49 8.61 -9.66
N LEU A 28 8.22 9.81 -9.16
CA LEU A 28 8.32 11.04 -9.96
C LEU A 28 9.77 11.47 -10.21
N SER A 29 10.65 11.28 -9.23
CA SER A 29 12.06 11.68 -9.32
C SER A 29 12.95 10.65 -9.98
N GLY A 30 12.50 9.39 -10.09
CA GLY A 30 13.35 8.25 -10.47
C GLY A 30 14.38 7.88 -9.40
N ALA A 31 14.28 8.41 -8.17
CA ALA A 31 15.21 8.13 -7.10
C ALA A 31 14.89 6.80 -6.41
N GLY A 32 15.92 5.97 -6.20
CA GLY A 32 15.81 4.69 -5.51
C GLY A 32 14.89 3.69 -6.22
N SER A 33 14.31 2.77 -5.45
CA SER A 33 13.32 1.81 -5.93
C SER A 33 11.94 2.10 -5.31
N ALA A 34 10.95 2.33 -6.16
CA ALA A 34 9.57 2.45 -5.72
C ALA A 34 9.04 1.09 -5.25
N HIS A 35 8.22 1.13 -4.20
CA HIS A 35 7.56 -0.03 -3.63
C HIS A 35 6.63 -0.67 -4.65
N GLN A 36 6.65 -2.01 -4.70
CA GLN A 36 5.77 -2.80 -5.54
C GLN A 36 5.08 -3.87 -4.69
N GLY A 37 3.85 -4.23 -5.08
CA GLY A 37 3.00 -5.16 -4.36
C GLY A 37 2.15 -4.48 -3.30
N LEU A 38 1.78 -5.26 -2.28
CA LEU A 38 0.93 -4.82 -1.17
C LEU A 38 1.71 -4.82 0.13
N SER A 39 1.59 -3.74 0.88
CA SER A 39 2.11 -3.63 2.23
C SER A 39 0.98 -3.48 3.24
N THR A 40 1.10 -4.17 4.37
CA THR A 40 0.24 -3.97 5.53
C THR A 40 1.09 -3.58 6.72
N PHE A 41 0.62 -2.60 7.50
CA PHE A 41 1.22 -2.22 8.77
C PHE A 41 0.31 -2.65 9.92
N ASP A 42 0.84 -3.43 10.84
CA ASP A 42 0.16 -3.77 12.09
C ASP A 42 0.53 -2.73 13.16
N GLY A 43 -0.43 -1.89 13.53
CA GLY A 43 -0.23 -0.83 14.51
C GLY A 43 -0.01 -1.31 15.95
N LEU A 44 -0.37 -2.55 16.29
CA LEU A 44 -0.16 -3.10 17.63
C LEU A 44 1.27 -3.65 17.80
N SER A 45 1.75 -4.36 16.78
CA SER A 45 3.12 -4.92 16.80
C SER A 45 4.18 -4.00 16.19
N GLY A 46 3.76 -2.94 15.50
CA GLY A 46 4.65 -2.01 14.79
C GLY A 46 5.35 -2.64 13.59
N GLN A 47 4.81 -3.73 13.04
CA GLN A 47 5.47 -4.50 11.98
C GLN A 47 4.88 -4.23 10.60
N TRP A 48 5.78 -4.20 9.61
CA TRP A 48 5.43 -4.24 8.21
C TRP A 48 5.42 -5.66 7.68
N ARG A 49 4.45 -5.95 6.82
CA ARG A 49 4.42 -7.19 6.03
C ARG A 49 4.24 -6.82 4.57
N HIS A 50 5.03 -7.45 3.71
CA HIS A 50 5.03 -7.20 2.27
C HIS A 50 4.59 -8.46 1.53
N PHE A 51 3.70 -8.27 0.57
CA PHE A 51 3.14 -9.33 -0.25
C PHE A 51 3.33 -8.98 -1.72
N GLN A 52 3.79 -9.96 -2.49
CA GLN A 52 3.73 -9.87 -3.94
C GLN A 52 2.29 -10.10 -4.37
N VAL A 53 1.79 -9.24 -5.25
CA VAL A 53 0.45 -9.35 -5.82
C VAL A 53 0.62 -9.55 -7.33
N PRO A 54 0.79 -10.80 -7.79
CA PRO A 54 0.92 -11.07 -9.21
C PRO A 54 -0.38 -10.72 -9.92
N ARG A 55 -0.27 -10.33 -11.18
CA ARG A 55 -1.41 -10.02 -12.02
C ARG A 55 -2.23 -11.29 -12.26
N ASP A 56 -3.55 -11.20 -12.10
CA ASP A 56 -4.46 -12.28 -12.47
C ASP A 56 -4.65 -12.29 -14.01
N PRO A 57 -4.29 -13.39 -14.70
CA PRO A 57 -4.45 -13.48 -16.16
C PRO A 57 -5.91 -13.43 -16.61
N ALA A 58 -6.87 -13.74 -15.72
CA ALA A 58 -8.30 -13.66 -16.01
C ALA A 58 -8.94 -12.31 -15.61
N CYS A 59 -8.16 -11.34 -15.08
CA CYS A 59 -8.72 -10.09 -14.58
C CYS A 59 -9.38 -9.27 -15.71
N PRO A 60 -10.70 -8.96 -15.64
CA PRO A 60 -11.40 -8.27 -16.72
C PRO A 60 -10.94 -6.80 -16.93
N VAL A 61 -10.17 -6.24 -16.00
CA VAL A 61 -9.69 -4.85 -16.07
C VAL A 61 -8.29 -4.78 -16.68
N CYS A 62 -7.38 -5.64 -16.25
CA CYS A 62 -5.97 -5.50 -16.56
C CYS A 62 -5.39 -6.67 -17.39
N SER A 63 -6.10 -7.78 -17.63
CA SER A 63 -5.55 -8.91 -18.40
C SER A 63 -5.18 -8.56 -19.83
N ALA A 64 -5.92 -7.65 -20.46
CA ALA A 64 -5.70 -7.23 -21.86
C ALA A 64 -4.61 -6.16 -22.04
N ARG A 65 -4.06 -5.62 -20.95
CA ARG A 65 -2.98 -4.62 -21.01
C ARG A 65 -1.67 -5.34 -20.71
N ALA A 66 -0.73 -5.34 -21.65
CA ALA A 66 0.64 -5.79 -21.40
C ALA A 66 1.27 -4.89 -20.33
#